data_AF-A0AB36GEX3-F1
#
_entry.id   AF-A0AB36GEX3-F1
#
_cell.length_a   1.000
_cell.length_b   1.000
_cell.length_c   1.000
_cell.angle_alpha   90.00
_cell.angle_beta   90.00
_cell.angle_gamma   90.00
#
_symmetry.space_group_name_H-M   'P 1'
#
loop_
_entity.id
_entity.type
_entity.pdbx_description
1 polymer ?
#
loop_
_entity_poly.entity_id
_entity_poly.type
_entity_poly.pdbx_seq_one_letter_code
_entity_poly.pdbx_strand_id
1 'polypeptide(L)'
;MNVLNKFGMLILTASLLTACGDSGNKGSSDKPAEQVAQSESSSANKYEKALSEFPEADPKLAEPIVISDKKSPDGLAELQKFIHFTTGEEAQKITQLGLELQNLANQNKEKEALEQMNKLTAALEQFHQSAAALDIKDPEIKAVLDRALQVSSAANNMMIYAGKHASELTINGKDKDSLKFAKDFQEKSQKLQETLRAANQEIQKAAEALGKKYSQ
;
A
#
# COMPACT_ATOMS: atom_id res chain seq x y z
N MET A 1 7.40 -21.65 -14.52
CA MET A 1 7.01 -20.25 -14.24
C MET A 1 8.25 -19.38 -14.43
N ASN A 2 8.21 -18.41 -15.35
CA ASN A 2 9.36 -17.53 -15.63
C ASN A 2 9.62 -16.54 -14.48
N VAL A 3 10.88 -16.17 -14.25
CA VAL A 3 11.32 -15.22 -13.22
C VAL A 3 10.57 -13.88 -13.30
N LEU A 4 10.15 -13.48 -14.50
CA LEU A 4 9.29 -12.31 -14.76
C LEU A 4 7.85 -12.42 -14.19
N ASN A 5 7.27 -13.63 -14.11
CA ASN A 5 5.96 -13.82 -13.44
C ASN A 5 6.07 -13.67 -11.91
N LYS A 6 7.26 -13.84 -11.33
CA LYS A 6 7.49 -13.59 -9.90
C LYS A 6 7.63 -12.10 -9.59
N PHE A 7 8.08 -11.31 -10.57
CA PHE A 7 8.22 -9.87 -10.47
C PHE A 7 6.86 -9.15 -10.27
N GLY A 8 5.83 -9.60 -10.98
CA GLY A 8 4.45 -9.12 -10.79
C GLY A 8 3.81 -9.50 -9.44
N MET A 9 4.38 -10.47 -8.70
CA MET A 9 3.92 -10.83 -7.35
C MET A 9 4.62 -10.05 -6.23
N LEU A 10 5.82 -9.52 -6.49
CA LEU A 10 6.67 -8.90 -5.47
C LEU A 10 6.37 -7.41 -5.27
N ILE A 11 5.76 -6.78 -6.27
CA ILE A 11 5.31 -5.39 -6.21
C ILE A 11 3.82 -5.42 -5.88
N LEU A 12 3.50 -5.02 -4.65
CA LEU A 12 2.18 -4.89 -4.04
C LEU A 12 1.41 -6.16 -3.67
N THR A 13 1.60 -6.57 -2.44
CA THR A 13 0.46 -6.86 -1.55
C THR A 13 -0.30 -5.55 -1.21
N ALA A 14 -0.83 -4.84 -2.23
CA ALA A 14 -1.86 -3.80 -2.03
C ALA A 14 -3.20 -4.44 -1.62
N SER A 15 -3.27 -5.77 -1.59
CA SER A 15 -4.37 -6.58 -1.07
C SER A 15 -4.58 -6.45 0.45
N LEU A 16 -3.77 -5.67 1.17
CA LEU A 16 -3.94 -5.46 2.62
C LEU A 16 -5.18 -4.61 2.97
N LEU A 17 -5.79 -3.90 2.01
CA LEU A 17 -6.89 -2.99 2.30
C LEU A 17 -8.31 -3.55 2.04
N THR A 18 -8.46 -4.85 1.75
CA THR A 18 -9.78 -5.49 1.63
C THR A 18 -10.45 -5.85 2.97
N ALA A 19 -9.89 -5.47 4.11
CA ALA A 19 -10.48 -5.72 5.43
C ALA A 19 -11.10 -4.46 6.04
N CYS A 20 -12.12 -3.89 5.39
CA CYS A 20 -13.12 -3.05 6.04
C CYS A 20 -14.40 -3.08 5.20
N GLY A 21 -15.36 -3.93 5.58
CA GLY A 21 -16.70 -3.88 4.99
C GLY A 21 -17.45 -5.20 4.87
N ASP A 22 -17.47 -6.04 5.90
CA ASP A 22 -18.60 -6.95 6.10
C ASP A 22 -18.95 -7.02 7.60
N SER A 23 -19.61 -5.98 8.09
CA SER A 23 -20.30 -6.06 9.38
C SER A 23 -21.67 -6.69 9.16
N GLY A 24 -21.68 -8.02 9.14
CA GLY A 24 -22.87 -8.84 9.17
C GLY A 24 -23.78 -8.48 10.35
N ASN A 25 -24.97 -7.99 9.99
CA ASN A 25 -26.16 -7.79 10.81
C ASN A 25 -26.44 -8.95 11.79
N LYS A 26 -26.43 -8.68 13.11
CA LYS A 26 -27.27 -9.36 14.10
C LYS A 26 -27.71 -8.36 15.18
N GLY A 27 -29.00 -8.04 15.17
CA GLY A 27 -29.64 -7.21 16.17
C GLY A 27 -29.76 -7.88 17.54
N SER A 28 -29.85 -7.05 18.57
CA SER A 28 -30.83 -7.21 19.64
C SER A 28 -31.03 -5.87 20.34
N SER A 29 -32.30 -5.47 20.45
CA SER A 29 -32.79 -4.31 21.19
C SER A 29 -32.67 -4.56 22.69
N ASP A 30 -32.21 -3.55 23.45
CA ASP A 30 -33.01 -2.96 24.53
C ASP A 30 -32.42 -1.61 24.97
N LYS A 31 -33.31 -0.68 25.32
CA LYS A 31 -33.09 0.71 25.80
C LYS A 31 -33.92 0.86 27.09
N PRO A 32 -33.84 1.96 27.88
CA PRO A 32 -32.89 3.08 27.86
C PRO A 32 -32.38 3.50 29.27
N ALA A 33 -31.36 4.36 29.32
CA ALA A 33 -31.26 5.39 30.35
C ALA A 33 -30.62 6.65 29.76
N GLU A 34 -31.39 7.73 29.72
CA GLU A 34 -30.94 9.08 29.39
C GLU A 34 -30.12 9.64 30.56
N GLN A 35 -28.97 10.23 30.23
CA GLN A 35 -28.50 11.42 30.93
C GLN A 35 -27.84 12.35 29.91
N VAL A 36 -28.49 13.50 29.71
CA VAL A 36 -28.05 14.62 28.89
C VAL A 36 -27.25 15.56 29.79
N ALA A 37 -26.02 15.93 29.38
CA ALA A 37 -25.43 17.25 29.62
C ALA A 37 -24.17 17.46 28.77
N GLN A 38 -24.41 18.08 27.62
CA GLN A 38 -23.60 18.97 26.79
C GLN A 38 -22.20 19.40 27.29
N SER A 39 -21.19 19.15 26.44
CA SER A 39 -20.07 20.06 26.20
C SER A 39 -19.65 19.94 24.74
N GLU A 40 -20.07 20.93 23.95
CA GLU A 40 -19.70 21.11 22.56
C GLU A 40 -18.21 21.51 22.45
N SER A 41 -17.49 20.73 21.65
CA SER A 41 -16.29 21.02 20.86
C SER A 41 -15.22 19.92 21.04
N SER A 42 -15.14 18.94 20.13
CA SER A 42 -13.89 18.22 19.77
C SER A 42 -14.06 16.96 18.89
N SER A 43 -15.27 16.44 18.63
CA SER A 43 -15.44 15.25 17.74
C SER A 43 -15.22 15.57 16.25
N ALA A 44 -15.77 16.69 15.76
CA ALA A 44 -15.57 17.13 14.38
C ALA A 44 -14.08 17.29 14.04
N ASN A 45 -13.30 17.87 14.98
CA ASN A 45 -11.89 18.18 14.76
C ASN A 45 -11.02 16.92 14.57
N LYS A 46 -11.26 15.82 15.31
CA LYS A 46 -10.44 14.59 15.14
C LYS A 46 -10.71 13.88 13.81
N TYR A 47 -11.96 13.79 13.39
CA TYR A 47 -12.33 13.13 12.13
C TYR A 47 -11.93 13.97 10.90
N GLU A 48 -12.09 15.30 10.97
CA GLU A 48 -11.61 16.21 9.94
C GLU A 48 -10.09 16.17 9.82
N LYS A 49 -9.38 16.17 10.96
CA LYS A 49 -7.92 16.04 10.97
C LYS A 49 -7.47 14.71 10.35
N ALA A 50 -8.08 13.59 10.75
CA ALA A 50 -7.78 12.28 10.16
C ALA A 50 -8.00 12.31 8.63
N LEU A 51 -9.13 12.81 8.13
CA LEU A 51 -9.36 12.90 6.68
C LEU A 51 -8.38 13.82 5.95
N SER A 52 -7.95 14.92 6.59
CA SER A 52 -6.98 15.86 6.02
C SER A 52 -5.57 15.28 5.91
N GLU A 53 -5.23 14.33 6.77
CA GLU A 53 -3.94 13.63 6.78
C GLU A 53 -3.98 12.33 5.97
N PHE A 54 -5.11 11.99 5.34
CA PHE A 54 -5.25 10.80 4.52
C PHE A 54 -4.22 10.80 3.38
N PRO A 55 -3.43 9.73 3.20
CA PRO A 55 -2.40 9.69 2.18
C PRO A 55 -3.02 9.56 0.79
N GLU A 56 -2.73 10.51 -0.09
CA GLU A 56 -3.13 10.46 -1.49
C GLU A 56 -1.98 9.90 -2.34
N ALA A 57 -2.30 8.98 -3.25
CA ALA A 57 -1.36 8.54 -4.27
C ALA A 57 -1.31 9.55 -5.43
N ASP A 58 -0.11 9.77 -5.99
CA ASP A 58 0.04 10.54 -7.21
C ASP A 58 -0.76 9.85 -8.34
N PRO A 59 -1.73 10.53 -8.99
CA PRO A 59 -2.49 9.95 -10.10
C PRO A 59 -1.59 9.48 -11.26
N LYS A 60 -0.40 10.07 -11.41
CA LYS A 60 0.58 9.67 -12.43
C LYS A 60 1.12 8.26 -12.22
N LEU A 61 0.94 7.67 -11.04
CA LEU A 61 1.31 6.28 -10.81
C LEU A 61 0.56 5.32 -11.74
N ALA A 62 -0.63 5.67 -12.19
CA ALA A 62 -1.43 4.86 -13.12
C ALA A 62 -1.11 5.13 -14.60
N GLU A 63 -0.23 6.08 -14.92
CA GLU A 63 0.15 6.34 -16.32
C GLU A 63 1.02 5.20 -16.88
N PRO A 64 0.86 4.85 -18.17
CA PRO A 64 1.66 3.81 -18.80
C PRO A 64 3.17 4.09 -18.74
N ILE A 65 3.96 3.04 -18.49
CA ILE A 65 5.42 3.10 -18.62
C ILE A 65 5.77 2.59 -20.02
N VAL A 66 6.20 3.49 -20.89
CA VAL A 66 6.52 3.16 -22.29
C VAL A 66 7.90 2.51 -22.36
N ILE A 67 7.95 1.29 -22.90
CA ILE A 67 9.19 0.55 -23.19
C ILE A 67 9.43 0.58 -24.70
N SER A 68 10.58 1.09 -25.14
CA SER A 68 10.94 1.14 -26.55
C SER A 68 11.65 -0.13 -27.01
N ASP A 69 11.70 -0.34 -28.31
CA ASP A 69 12.45 -1.47 -28.91
C ASP A 69 13.98 -1.27 -28.86
N LYS A 70 14.46 -0.08 -28.47
CA LYS A 70 15.89 0.26 -28.52
C LYS A 70 16.62 -0.23 -27.27
N LYS A 71 17.48 -1.24 -27.44
CA LYS A 71 18.38 -1.71 -26.37
C LYS A 71 19.45 -0.67 -26.05
N SER A 72 19.62 -0.38 -24.76
CA SER A 72 20.81 0.31 -24.27
C SER A 72 22.00 -0.66 -24.20
N PRO A 73 23.25 -0.17 -24.32
CA PRO A 73 24.45 -1.02 -24.26
C PRO A 73 24.54 -1.86 -22.98
N ASP A 74 24.19 -1.27 -21.83
CA ASP A 74 24.30 -1.91 -20.51
C ASP A 74 22.98 -2.47 -19.98
N GLY A 75 21.88 -2.30 -20.72
CA GLY A 75 20.53 -2.57 -20.21
C GLY A 75 20.27 -4.02 -19.80
N LEU A 76 20.90 -5.01 -20.44
CA LEU A 76 20.77 -6.40 -20.01
C LEU A 76 21.40 -6.63 -18.62
N ALA A 77 22.60 -6.07 -18.40
CA ALA A 77 23.29 -6.19 -17.12
C ALA A 77 22.54 -5.42 -16.02
N GLU A 78 21.99 -4.26 -16.34
CA GLU A 78 21.17 -3.49 -15.41
C GLU A 78 19.82 -4.17 -15.10
N LEU A 79 19.21 -4.83 -16.09
CA LEU A 79 18.00 -5.62 -15.88
C LEU A 79 18.27 -6.79 -14.93
N GLN A 80 19.44 -7.43 -15.05
CA GLN A 80 19.86 -8.48 -14.12
C GLN A 80 20.08 -7.94 -12.70
N LYS A 81 20.72 -6.77 -12.53
CA LYS A 81 20.86 -6.09 -11.22
C LYS A 81 19.49 -5.83 -10.60
N PHE A 82 18.58 -5.28 -11.38
CA PHE A 82 17.21 -4.99 -10.98
C PHE A 82 16.44 -6.25 -10.57
N ILE A 83 16.51 -7.33 -11.37
CA ILE A 83 15.88 -8.62 -11.03
C ILE A 83 16.49 -9.19 -9.75
N HIS A 84 17.80 -9.17 -9.61
CA HIS A 84 18.48 -9.68 -8.42
C HIS A 84 18.05 -8.92 -7.16
N PHE A 85 17.99 -7.59 -7.24
CA PHE A 85 17.54 -6.75 -6.13
C PHE A 85 16.10 -7.04 -5.71
N THR A 86 15.19 -7.04 -6.68
CA THR A 86 13.75 -7.22 -6.43
C THR A 86 13.35 -8.64 -6.07
N THR A 87 14.22 -9.63 -6.27
CA THR A 87 13.98 -11.04 -5.88
C THR A 87 14.90 -11.53 -4.75
N GLY A 88 15.77 -10.64 -4.27
CA GLY A 88 16.76 -10.91 -3.23
C GLY A 88 16.16 -10.99 -1.83
N GLU A 89 17.04 -11.18 -0.84
CA GLU A 89 16.64 -11.42 0.55
C GLU A 89 15.82 -10.28 1.15
N GLU A 90 16.18 -9.01 0.88
CA GLU A 90 15.43 -7.84 1.38
C GLU A 90 13.98 -7.84 0.88
N ALA A 91 13.79 -8.14 -0.41
CA ALA A 91 12.48 -8.19 -1.05
C ALA A 91 11.63 -9.37 -0.53
N GLN A 92 12.26 -10.53 -0.31
CA GLN A 92 11.61 -11.70 0.29
C GLN A 92 11.19 -11.43 1.74
N LYS A 93 12.04 -10.75 2.52
CA LYS A 93 11.74 -10.34 3.89
C LYS A 93 10.53 -9.41 3.94
N ILE A 94 10.43 -8.42 3.07
CA ILE A 94 9.26 -7.53 2.96
C ILE A 94 7.98 -8.35 2.71
N THR A 95 8.05 -9.29 1.76
CA THR A 95 6.92 -10.17 1.42
C THR A 95 6.47 -10.98 2.65
N GLN A 96 7.42 -11.59 3.35
CA GLN A 96 7.14 -12.36 4.56
C GLN A 96 6.51 -11.49 5.66
N LEU A 97 7.10 -10.31 5.92
CA LEU A 97 6.59 -9.40 6.94
C LEU A 97 5.15 -8.94 6.63
N GLY A 98 4.83 -8.70 5.35
CA GLY A 98 3.49 -8.35 4.90
C GLY A 98 2.46 -9.48 5.04
N LEU A 99 2.85 -10.72 4.72
CA LEU A 99 1.99 -11.90 4.93
C LEU A 99 1.73 -12.16 6.41
N GLU A 100 2.75 -12.03 7.25
CA GLU A 100 2.62 -12.14 8.71
C GLU A 100 1.69 -11.06 9.27
N LEU A 101 1.84 -9.80 8.82
CA LEU A 101 0.95 -8.71 9.20
C LEU A 101 -0.51 -9.00 8.84
N GLN A 102 -0.76 -9.48 7.61
CA GLN A 102 -2.11 -9.85 7.17
C GLN A 102 -2.72 -10.95 8.05
N ASN A 103 -1.92 -11.97 8.38
CA ASN A 103 -2.36 -13.06 9.24
C ASN A 103 -2.67 -12.58 10.67
N LEU A 104 -1.85 -11.70 11.24
CA LEU A 104 -2.09 -11.10 12.56
C LEU A 104 -3.34 -10.24 12.58
N ALA A 105 -3.57 -9.43 11.54
CA ALA A 105 -4.78 -8.64 11.38
C ALA A 105 -6.04 -9.52 11.31
N ASN A 106 -6.01 -10.60 10.53
CA ASN A 106 -7.12 -11.57 10.44
C ASN A 106 -7.39 -12.29 11.77
N GLN A 107 -6.40 -12.39 12.65
CA GLN A 107 -6.53 -12.98 13.99
C GLN A 107 -6.92 -11.95 15.06
N ASN A 108 -7.15 -10.68 14.70
CA ASN A 108 -7.41 -9.56 15.63
C ASN A 108 -6.31 -9.39 16.69
N LYS A 109 -5.05 -9.72 16.36
CA LYS A 109 -3.89 -9.54 17.23
C LYS A 109 -3.30 -8.14 17.04
N GLU A 110 -4.02 -7.14 17.52
CA GLU A 110 -3.74 -5.73 17.22
C GLU A 110 -2.34 -5.28 17.66
N LYS A 111 -1.89 -5.70 18.84
CA LYS A 111 -0.56 -5.31 19.37
C LYS A 111 0.56 -5.90 18.52
N GLU A 112 0.49 -7.19 18.22
CA GLU A 112 1.46 -7.88 17.38
C GLU A 112 1.40 -7.37 15.93
N ALA A 113 0.22 -7.05 15.41
CA ALA A 113 0.06 -6.44 14.10
C ALA A 113 0.75 -5.07 14.04
N LEU A 114 0.63 -4.25 15.09
CA LEU A 114 1.31 -2.96 15.18
C LEU A 114 2.84 -3.12 15.21
N GLU A 115 3.36 -4.05 16.01
CA GLU A 115 4.78 -4.39 16.04
C GLU A 115 5.29 -4.86 14.67
N GLN A 116 4.49 -5.68 13.99
CA GLN A 116 4.81 -6.20 12.66
C GLN A 116 4.79 -5.11 11.59
N MET A 117 3.82 -4.19 11.67
CA MET A 117 3.73 -3.02 10.80
C MET A 117 4.98 -2.13 10.92
N ASN A 118 5.50 -1.92 12.13
CA ASN A 118 6.75 -1.16 12.34
C ASN A 118 7.95 -1.86 11.70
N LYS A 119 8.06 -3.20 11.82
CA LYS A 119 9.12 -3.97 11.16
C LYS A 119 9.03 -3.89 9.64
N LEU A 120 7.81 -3.98 9.10
CA LEU A 120 7.57 -3.86 7.67
C LEU A 120 7.92 -2.46 7.15
N THR A 121 7.54 -1.42 7.89
CA THR A 121 7.88 -0.02 7.58
C THR A 121 9.40 0.16 7.50
N ALA A 122 10.14 -0.28 8.52
CA ALA A 122 11.60 -0.19 8.54
C ALA A 122 12.25 -1.00 7.41
N ALA A 123 11.72 -2.18 7.08
CA ALA A 123 12.22 -2.99 5.97
C ALA A 123 11.98 -2.32 4.61
N LEU A 124 10.83 -1.67 4.42
CA LEU A 124 10.52 -0.90 3.20
C LEU A 124 11.45 0.32 3.07
N GLU A 125 11.68 1.05 4.16
CA GLU A 125 12.63 2.18 4.18
C GLU A 125 14.05 1.73 3.81
N GLN A 126 14.53 0.63 4.39
CA GLN A 126 15.83 0.05 4.03
C GLN A 126 15.86 -0.35 2.55
N PHE A 127 14.83 -1.02 2.05
CA PHE A 127 14.75 -1.42 0.65
C PHE A 127 14.78 -0.20 -0.29
N HIS A 128 14.15 0.91 0.07
CA HIS A 128 14.19 2.14 -0.73
C HIS A 128 15.59 2.76 -0.76
N GLN A 129 16.31 2.72 0.36
CA GLN A 129 17.71 3.16 0.44
C GLN A 129 18.61 2.26 -0.42
N SER A 130 18.46 0.93 -0.32
CA SER A 130 19.20 -0.04 -1.13
C SER A 130 18.92 0.13 -2.62
N ALA A 131 17.68 0.42 -3.01
CA ALA A 131 17.31 0.65 -4.40
C ALA A 131 18.02 1.86 -5.01
N ALA A 132 18.17 2.94 -4.24
CA ALA A 132 18.93 4.11 -4.68
C ALA A 132 20.41 3.80 -4.94
N ALA A 133 20.99 2.84 -4.20
CA ALA A 133 22.38 2.42 -4.35
C ALA A 133 22.65 1.53 -5.58
N LEU A 134 21.60 1.02 -6.26
CA LEU A 134 21.76 0.23 -7.49
C LEU A 134 22.30 1.03 -8.67
N ASP A 135 22.09 2.35 -8.64
CA ASP A 135 22.56 3.31 -9.63
C ASP A 135 22.20 2.93 -11.09
N ILE A 136 20.95 2.46 -11.30
CA ILE A 136 20.41 2.09 -12.61
C ILE A 136 20.43 3.30 -13.55
N LYS A 137 21.09 3.18 -14.70
CA LYS A 137 21.25 4.24 -15.71
C LYS A 137 20.28 4.10 -16.87
N ASP A 138 19.86 2.88 -17.18
CA ASP A 138 18.85 2.64 -18.20
C ASP A 138 17.53 3.31 -17.77
N PRO A 139 17.04 4.28 -18.54
CA PRO A 139 15.90 5.09 -18.13
C PRO A 139 14.60 4.29 -18.04
N GLU A 140 14.46 3.22 -18.83
CA GLU A 140 13.25 2.40 -18.84
C GLU A 140 13.23 1.45 -17.65
N ILE A 141 14.37 0.82 -17.31
CA ILE A 141 14.52 -0.01 -16.10
C ILE A 141 14.37 0.86 -14.85
N LYS A 142 14.99 2.04 -14.85
CA LYS A 142 14.87 3.00 -13.76
C LYS A 142 13.42 3.45 -13.57
N ALA A 143 12.68 3.74 -14.63
CA ALA A 143 11.27 4.14 -14.54
C ALA A 143 10.40 3.05 -13.89
N VAL A 144 10.64 1.77 -14.22
CA VAL A 144 9.93 0.65 -13.57
C VAL A 144 10.30 0.54 -12.09
N LEU A 145 11.59 0.64 -11.75
CA LEU A 145 12.05 0.64 -10.36
C LEU A 145 11.45 1.80 -9.55
N ASP A 146 11.57 3.02 -10.06
CA ASP A 146 11.06 4.23 -9.40
C ASP A 146 9.54 4.12 -9.17
N ARG A 147 8.78 3.65 -10.18
CA ARG A 147 7.34 3.46 -10.03
C ARG A 147 7.02 2.42 -8.97
N ALA A 148 7.76 1.31 -8.92
CA ALA A 148 7.59 0.29 -7.89
C ALA A 148 7.85 0.83 -6.48
N LEU A 149 8.91 1.64 -6.32
CA LEU A 149 9.24 2.30 -5.05
C LEU A 149 8.12 3.26 -4.64
N GLN A 150 7.67 4.14 -5.52
CA GLN A 150 6.58 5.10 -5.23
C GLN A 150 5.28 4.39 -4.82
N VAL A 151 4.94 3.32 -5.53
CA VAL A 151 3.77 2.49 -5.26
C VAL A 151 3.88 1.84 -3.87
N SER A 152 5.05 1.33 -3.50
CA SER A 152 5.30 0.80 -2.15
C SER A 152 5.32 1.90 -1.06
N SER A 153 5.83 3.10 -1.35
CA SER A 153 5.76 4.25 -0.43
C SER A 153 4.31 4.64 -0.15
N ALA A 154 3.46 4.67 -1.17
CA ALA A 154 2.05 5.01 -1.02
C ALA A 154 1.31 3.97 -0.15
N ALA A 155 1.60 2.68 -0.34
CA ALA A 155 1.09 1.63 0.54
C ALA A 155 1.61 1.77 1.98
N ASN A 156 2.90 2.10 2.15
CA ASN A 156 3.51 2.32 3.46
C ASN A 156 2.88 3.51 4.20
N ASN A 157 2.64 4.62 3.50
CA ASN A 157 1.99 5.80 4.06
C ASN A 157 0.57 5.48 4.56
N MET A 158 -0.16 4.60 3.87
CA MET A 158 -1.46 4.12 4.33
C MET A 158 -1.36 3.27 5.61
N MET A 159 -0.34 2.42 5.73
CA MET A 159 -0.10 1.67 6.97
C MET A 159 0.22 2.61 8.13
N ILE A 160 1.13 3.56 7.93
CA ILE A 160 1.49 4.58 8.93
C ILE A 160 0.26 5.40 9.34
N TYR A 161 -0.55 5.82 8.36
CA TYR A 161 -1.80 6.52 8.61
C TYR A 161 -2.75 5.69 9.48
N ALA A 162 -2.95 4.42 9.13
CA ALA A 162 -3.84 3.52 9.86
C ALA A 162 -3.39 3.31 11.30
N GLY A 163 -2.08 3.17 11.53
CA GLY A 163 -1.51 3.11 12.87
C GLY A 163 -1.70 4.40 13.67
N LYS A 164 -1.52 5.56 13.03
CA LYS A 164 -1.66 6.88 13.67
C LYS A 164 -3.11 7.20 14.07
N HIS A 165 -4.07 6.80 13.26
CA HIS A 165 -5.50 7.13 13.40
C HIS A 165 -6.38 5.91 13.77
N ALA A 166 -5.80 4.88 14.38
CA ALA A 166 -6.48 3.61 14.68
C ALA A 166 -7.77 3.81 15.52
N SER A 167 -7.77 4.76 16.45
CA SER A 167 -8.95 5.11 17.26
C SER A 167 -10.09 5.69 16.44
N GLU A 168 -9.80 6.54 15.46
CA GLU A 168 -10.77 7.17 14.57
C GLU A 168 -11.33 6.16 13.57
N LEU A 169 -10.52 5.17 13.16
CA LEU A 169 -10.91 4.07 12.29
C LEU A 169 -11.82 3.05 12.98
N THR A 170 -11.91 3.07 14.31
CA THR A 170 -12.92 2.30 15.06
C THR A 170 -14.28 3.00 14.96
N ILE A 171 -15.12 2.54 14.03
CA ILE A 171 -16.40 3.20 13.73
C ILE A 171 -17.44 2.95 14.82
N ASN A 172 -18.01 4.03 15.36
CA ASN A 172 -19.17 3.97 16.25
C ASN A 172 -20.45 4.16 15.43
N GLY A 173 -21.21 3.08 15.24
CA GLY A 173 -22.44 3.09 14.44
C GLY A 173 -23.59 3.94 15.00
N LYS A 174 -23.46 4.51 16.20
CA LYS A 174 -24.45 5.44 16.80
C LYS A 174 -24.05 6.91 16.65
N ASP A 175 -22.81 7.19 16.23
CA ASP A 175 -22.28 8.54 16.06
C ASP A 175 -22.34 8.95 14.58
N LYS A 176 -23.07 10.03 14.28
CA LYS A 176 -23.25 10.54 12.92
C LYS A 176 -21.93 11.03 12.32
N ASP A 177 -21.05 11.64 13.12
CA ASP A 177 -19.75 12.14 12.65
C ASP A 177 -18.83 10.97 12.31
N SER A 178 -18.83 9.93 13.15
CA SER A 178 -18.10 8.68 12.89
C SER A 178 -18.59 7.95 11.63
N LEU A 179 -19.91 7.91 11.40
CA LEU A 179 -20.49 7.32 10.18
C LEU A 179 -20.14 8.13 8.92
N LYS A 180 -20.15 9.47 8.99
CA LYS A 180 -19.73 10.33 7.88
C LYS A 180 -18.25 10.13 7.58
N PHE A 181 -17.40 10.13 8.61
CA PHE A 181 -15.98 9.84 8.49
C PHE A 181 -15.73 8.48 7.82
N ALA A 182 -16.44 7.43 8.25
CA ALA A 182 -16.29 6.09 7.68
C ALA A 182 -16.54 6.08 6.17
N LYS A 183 -17.58 6.80 5.72
CA LYS A 183 -17.91 6.93 4.29
C LYS A 183 -16.82 7.68 3.52
N ASP A 184 -16.42 8.85 4.00
CA ASP A 184 -15.39 9.67 3.34
C ASP A 184 -14.04 8.94 3.29
N PHE A 185 -13.69 8.23 4.38
CA PHE A 185 -12.51 7.38 4.46
C PHE A 185 -12.57 6.20 3.49
N GLN A 186 -13.73 5.54 3.37
CA GLN A 186 -13.93 4.45 2.42
C GLN A 186 -13.77 4.93 0.97
N GLU A 187 -14.36 6.07 0.61
CA GLU A 187 -14.23 6.64 -0.74
C GLU A 187 -12.76 6.97 -1.08
N LYS A 188 -12.04 7.63 -0.17
CA LYS A 188 -10.61 7.91 -0.32
C LYS A 188 -9.76 6.64 -0.41
N SER A 189 -10.06 5.63 0.43
CA SER A 189 -9.39 4.34 0.42
C SER A 189 -9.61 3.57 -0.88
N GLN A 190 -10.83 3.56 -1.42
CA GLN A 190 -11.15 2.94 -2.71
C GLN A 190 -10.37 3.60 -3.84
N LYS A 191 -10.36 4.93 -3.90
CA LYS A 191 -9.59 5.67 -4.92
C LYS A 191 -8.08 5.38 -4.84
N LEU A 192 -7.53 5.32 -3.64
CA LEU A 192 -6.13 4.95 -3.41
C LEU A 192 -5.87 3.52 -3.91
N GLN A 193 -6.69 2.55 -3.52
CA GLN A 193 -6.58 1.16 -3.96
C GLN A 193 -6.66 1.01 -5.48
N GLU A 194 -7.60 1.70 -6.13
CA GLU A 194 -7.75 1.70 -7.59
C GLU A 194 -6.50 2.24 -8.28
N THR A 195 -5.96 3.35 -7.79
CA THR A 195 -4.74 3.97 -8.30
C THR A 195 -3.55 3.03 -8.16
N LEU A 196 -3.37 2.43 -6.97
CA LEU A 196 -2.27 1.49 -6.72
C LEU A 196 -2.40 0.23 -7.57
N ARG A 197 -3.62 -0.32 -7.71
CA ARG A 197 -3.89 -1.49 -8.58
C ARG A 197 -3.55 -1.18 -10.04
N ALA A 198 -3.97 -0.02 -10.55
CA ALA A 198 -3.68 0.40 -11.92
C ALA A 198 -2.17 0.60 -12.13
N ALA A 199 -1.50 1.28 -11.20
CA ALA A 199 -0.06 1.47 -11.22
C ALA A 199 0.70 0.15 -11.31
N ASN A 200 0.24 -0.84 -10.54
CA ASN A 200 0.82 -2.17 -10.54
C ASN A 200 0.67 -2.92 -11.85
N GLN A 201 -0.49 -2.78 -12.50
CA GLN A 201 -0.71 -3.35 -13.82
C GLN A 201 0.24 -2.74 -14.84
N GLU A 202 0.49 -1.43 -14.78
CA GLU A 202 1.44 -0.77 -15.67
C GLU A 202 2.89 -1.17 -15.39
N ILE A 203 3.29 -1.32 -14.12
CA ILE A 203 4.59 -1.88 -13.74
C ILE A 203 4.77 -3.28 -14.33
N GLN A 204 3.77 -4.16 -14.18
CA GLN A 204 3.85 -5.53 -14.68
C GLN A 204 4.00 -5.56 -16.21
N LYS A 205 3.18 -4.79 -16.94
CA LYS A 205 3.27 -4.69 -18.40
C LYS A 205 4.66 -4.23 -18.84
N ALA A 206 5.21 -3.22 -18.17
CA ALA A 206 6.52 -2.68 -18.47
C ALA A 206 7.65 -3.66 -18.16
N ALA A 207 7.57 -4.38 -17.03
CA ALA A 207 8.53 -5.43 -16.69
C ALA A 207 8.51 -6.58 -17.71
N GLU A 208 7.32 -7.01 -18.16
CA GLU A 208 7.18 -8.02 -19.21
C GLU A 208 7.77 -7.54 -20.55
N ALA A 209 7.55 -6.26 -20.91
CA ALA A 209 8.11 -5.66 -22.11
C ALA A 209 9.65 -5.56 -22.04
N LEU A 210 10.22 -5.15 -20.90
CA LEU A 210 11.66 -5.18 -20.66
C LEU A 210 12.23 -6.60 -20.79
N GLY A 211 11.54 -7.59 -20.21
CA GLY A 211 11.92 -8.99 -20.33
C GLY A 211 11.98 -9.45 -21.79
N LYS A 212 10.96 -9.13 -22.60
CA LYS A 212 10.95 -9.43 -24.04
C LYS A 212 12.08 -8.72 -24.78
N LYS A 213 12.23 -7.42 -24.54
CA LYS A 213 13.25 -6.55 -25.15
C LYS A 213 14.65 -7.13 -25.02
N TYR A 214 15.02 -7.61 -23.83
CA TYR A 214 16.37 -8.13 -23.57
C TYR A 214 16.50 -9.67 -23.67
N SER A 215 15.44 -10.39 -24.06
CA SER A 215 15.47 -11.84 -24.30
C SER A 215 15.83 -12.25 -25.74
N GLN A 216 15.72 -11.30 -26.68
CA GLN A 216 16.16 -11.44 -28.07
C GLN A 216 17.61 -11.00 -28.23
#